data_AF-A0A978S3B5-F1
#
_entry.id   AF-A0A978S3B5-F1
#
_cell.length_a   1.000
_cell.length_b   1.000
_cell.length_c   1.000
_cell.angle_alpha   90.00
_cell.angle_beta   90.00
_cell.angle_gamma   90.00
#
_symmetry.space_group_name_H-M   'P 1'
#
loop_
_entity.id
_entity.type
_entity.pdbx_description
1 polymer ?
#
loop_
_entity_poly.entity_id
_entity_poly.type
_entity_poly.pdbx_seq_one_letter_code
_entity_poly.pdbx_strand_id
1 'polypeptide(L)'
;MNLARSLITTTRESVTDAAARQKIMELLERILIYKFTELPTKEIEAMFTLEDLKKTRVYQEAKAEGKLETIPLLLEAGFTVEVIADRLGLDLELVRQVAGGQAKT
;
A
#
# COMPACT_ATOMS: atom_id res chain seq x y z
N MET A 1 -15.90 0.40 17.62
CA MET A 1 -14.43 0.54 17.62
C MET A 1 -13.70 -0.42 18.57
N ASN A 2 -14.26 -0.80 19.73
CA ASN A 2 -13.64 -1.77 20.66
C ASN A 2 -13.40 -3.17 20.08
N LEU A 3 -14.24 -3.62 19.14
CA LEU A 3 -14.14 -4.95 18.54
C LEU A 3 -12.85 -5.12 17.72
N ALA A 4 -12.47 -4.13 16.91
CA ALA A 4 -11.27 -4.19 16.08
C ALA A 4 -9.98 -4.31 16.91
N ARG A 5 -9.87 -3.48 17.96
CA ARG A 5 -8.74 -3.49 18.88
C ARG A 5 -8.67 -4.80 19.68
N SER A 6 -9.82 -5.32 20.11
CA SER A 6 -9.90 -6.61 20.80
C SER A 6 -9.48 -7.77 19.89
N LEU A 7 -9.93 -7.78 18.63
CA LEU A 7 -9.57 -8.82 17.66
C LEU A 7 -8.07 -8.81 17.34
N ILE A 8 -7.47 -7.63 17.16
CA ILE A 8 -6.01 -7.51 16.93
C ILE A 8 -5.22 -8.02 18.12
N THR A 9 -5.60 -7.59 19.34
CA THR A 9 -4.90 -7.98 20.57
C THR A 9 -5.00 -9.49 20.80
N THR A 10 -6.22 -10.03 20.69
CA THR A 10 -6.49 -11.47 20.83
C THR A 10 -5.73 -12.29 19.79
N THR A 11 -5.66 -11.81 18.54
CA THR A 11 -4.92 -12.52 17.49
C THR A 11 -3.42 -12.55 17.78
N ARG A 12 -2.86 -11.45 18.32
CA ARG A 12 -1.44 -11.38 18.69
C ARG A 12 -1.09 -12.29 19.86
N GLU A 13 -1.97 -12.37 20.86
CA GLU A 13 -1.72 -13.07 22.12
C GLU A 13 -2.08 -14.56 22.05
N SER A 14 -3.17 -14.92 21.38
CA SER A 14 -3.73 -16.27 21.43
C SER A 14 -3.34 -17.16 20.24
N VAL A 15 -2.85 -16.59 19.14
CA VAL A 15 -2.43 -17.37 17.96
C VAL A 15 -0.92 -17.61 18.03
N THR A 16 -0.55 -18.86 18.37
CA THR A 16 0.84 -19.29 18.54
C THR A 16 1.54 -19.57 17.22
N ASP A 17 0.83 -20.09 16.22
CA ASP A 17 1.36 -20.31 14.88
C ASP A 17 1.60 -18.97 14.16
N ALA A 18 2.86 -18.71 13.80
CA ALA A 18 3.26 -17.43 13.23
C ALA A 18 2.63 -17.17 11.84
N ALA A 19 2.50 -18.21 11.01
CA ALA A 19 1.97 -18.08 9.65
C ALA A 19 0.45 -17.82 9.68
N ALA A 20 -0.28 -18.52 10.54
CA ALA A 20 -1.70 -18.31 10.77
C ALA A 20 -1.97 -16.93 11.38
N ARG A 21 -1.19 -16.52 12.38
CA ARG A 21 -1.28 -15.19 12.98
C ARG A 21 -1.10 -14.10 11.93
N GLN A 22 -0.10 -14.23 11.07
CA GLN A 22 0.14 -13.27 10.01
C GLN A 22 -1.04 -13.19 9.02
N LYS A 23 -1.56 -14.34 8.55
CA LYS A 23 -2.71 -14.38 7.64
C LYS A 23 -3.98 -13.76 8.24
N ILE A 24 -4.23 -13.99 9.53
CA ILE A 24 -5.38 -13.40 10.23
C ILE A 24 -5.20 -11.89 10.37
N MET A 25 -4.00 -11.42 10.69
CA MET A 25 -3.69 -9.99 10.75
C MET A 25 -3.86 -9.31 9.39
N GLU A 26 -3.36 -9.89 8.31
CA GLU A 26 -3.53 -9.39 6.94
C GLU A 26 -5.02 -9.28 6.54
N LEU A 27 -5.84 -10.26 6.95
CA LEU A 27 -7.29 -10.24 6.72
C LEU A 27 -7.97 -9.12 7.52
N LEU A 28 -7.63 -8.97 8.80
CA LEU A 28 -8.18 -7.92 9.66
C LEU A 28 -7.81 -6.53 9.11
N GLU A 29 -6.56 -6.32 8.71
CA GLU A 29 -6.11 -5.08 8.07
C GLU A 29 -6.94 -4.75 6.83
N ARG A 30 -7.15 -5.73 5.94
CA ARG A 30 -7.96 -5.55 4.73
C ARG A 30 -9.42 -5.20 5.04
N ILE A 31 -10.02 -5.86 6.04
CA ILE A 31 -11.40 -5.58 6.46
C ILE A 31 -11.51 -4.19 7.08
N LEU A 32 -10.54 -3.77 7.89
CA LEU A 32 -10.57 -2.46 8.55
C LEU A 32 -10.41 -1.33 7.55
N ILE A 33 -9.50 -1.45 6.58
CA ILE A 33 -9.36 -0.46 5.50
C ILE A 33 -10.65 -0.37 4.68
N TYR A 34 -11.26 -1.52 4.35
CA TYR A 34 -12.50 -1.56 3.55
C TYR A 34 -13.73 -1.05 4.29
N LYS A 35 -13.87 -1.33 5.59
CA LYS A 35 -15.06 -0.98 6.39
C LYS A 35 -15.02 0.45 6.96
N PHE A 36 -13.87 1.13 6.92
CA PHE A 36 -13.68 2.43 7.56
C PHE A 36 -13.08 3.48 6.61
N THR A 37 -13.71 3.68 5.45
CA THR A 37 -13.33 4.72 4.47
C THR A 37 -13.59 6.16 4.93
N GLU A 38 -14.37 6.36 6.00
CA GLU A 38 -14.83 7.68 6.46
C GLU A 38 -14.36 8.08 7.87
N LEU A 39 -13.45 7.32 8.52
CA LEU A 39 -13.01 7.65 9.87
C LEU A 39 -11.76 8.54 9.92
N PRO A 40 -11.67 9.47 10.90
CA PRO A 40 -10.52 10.33 11.07
C PRO A 40 -9.27 9.52 11.47
N THR A 41 -8.16 9.80 10.79
CA THR A 41 -6.85 9.12 10.80
C THR A 41 -6.28 8.83 12.20
N LYS A 42 -6.63 9.64 13.21
CA LYS A 42 -6.05 9.58 14.57
C LYS A 42 -6.24 8.24 15.30
N GLU A 43 -7.35 7.54 15.10
CA GLU A 43 -7.58 6.25 15.78
C GLU A 43 -6.91 5.07 15.06
N ILE A 44 -6.81 5.13 13.73
CA ILE A 44 -6.06 4.14 12.94
C ILE A 44 -4.57 4.29 13.23
N GLU A 45 -4.05 5.53 13.28
CA GLU A 45 -2.67 5.85 13.68
C GLU A 45 -2.31 5.33 15.08
N ALA A 46 -3.28 5.30 16.00
CA ALA A 46 -3.10 4.78 17.36
C ALA A 46 -3.18 3.25 17.46
N MET A 47 -3.57 2.55 16.39
CA MET A 47 -3.68 1.08 16.32
C MET A 47 -2.59 0.47 15.42
N PHE A 48 -2.21 1.19 14.38
CA PHE A 48 -1.10 0.91 13.48
C PHE A 48 -0.28 2.19 13.38
N THR A 49 0.97 2.16 13.83
CA THR A 49 1.87 3.29 13.55
C THR A 49 2.00 3.46 12.04
N LEU A 50 2.41 4.63 11.55
CA LEU A 50 2.69 4.81 10.12
C LEU A 50 3.70 3.77 9.60
N GLU A 51 4.63 3.34 10.45
CA GLU A 51 5.58 2.27 10.14
C GLU A 51 4.91 0.89 10.00
N ASP A 52 3.90 0.59 10.80
CA ASP A 52 3.10 -0.63 10.66
C ASP A 52 2.23 -0.58 9.41
N LEU A 53 1.58 0.56 9.14
CA LEU A 53 0.79 0.74 7.92
C LEU A 53 1.65 0.57 6.67
N LYS A 54 2.88 1.10 6.68
CA LYS A 54 3.85 0.93 5.59
C LYS A 54 4.19 -0.51 5.30
N LYS A 55 4.10 -1.43 6.28
CA LYS A 55 4.37 -2.86 6.08
C LYS A 55 3.19 -3.62 5.50
N THR A 56 1.98 -3.05 5.55
CA THR A 56 0.77 -3.70 5.02
C THR A 56 0.85 -3.84 3.50
N ARG A 57 0.27 -4.93 2.99
CA ARG A 57 0.21 -5.19 1.53
C ARG A 57 -0.52 -4.05 0.80
N VAL A 58 -1.64 -3.57 1.34
CA VAL A 58 -2.47 -2.52 0.74
C VAL A 58 -1.69 -1.22 0.59
N TYR A 59 -0.89 -0.82 1.60
CA TYR A 59 -0.06 0.37 1.47
C TYR A 59 1.02 0.21 0.40
N GLN A 60 1.67 -0.96 0.33
CA GLN A 60 2.71 -1.23 -0.67
C GLN A 60 2.14 -1.22 -2.09
N GLU A 61 0.94 -1.78 -2.28
CA GLU A 61 0.22 -1.73 -3.56
C GLU A 61 -0.16 -0.31 -3.94
N ALA A 62 -0.79 0.46 -3.03
CA ALA A 62 -1.16 1.85 -3.28
C ALA A 62 0.08 2.74 -3.56
N LYS A 63 1.19 2.51 -2.85
CA LYS A 63 2.45 3.22 -3.11
C LYS A 63 3.03 2.86 -4.49
N ALA A 64 2.92 1.61 -4.92
CA ALA A 64 3.36 1.20 -6.25
C ALA A 64 2.48 1.82 -7.34
N GLU A 65 1.16 1.79 -7.17
CA GLU A 65 0.19 2.43 -8.07
C GLU A 65 0.48 3.93 -8.21
N GLY A 66 0.64 4.66 -7.10
CA GLY A 66 0.97 6.07 -7.13
C GLY A 66 2.30 6.38 -7.84
N LYS A 67 3.31 5.50 -7.76
CA LYS A 67 4.54 5.66 -8.58
C LYS A 67 4.25 5.54 -10.07
N LEU A 68 3.41 4.59 -10.48
CA LEU A 68 3.05 4.41 -11.89
C LEU A 68 2.25 5.60 -12.42
N GLU A 69 1.32 6.14 -11.63
CA GLU A 69 0.54 7.33 -11.99
C GLU A 69 1.39 8.59 -12.14
N THR A 70 2.56 8.67 -11.50
CA THR A 70 3.49 9.81 -11.68
C THR A 70 4.31 9.74 -12.97
N ILE A 71 4.38 8.59 -13.64
CA ILE A 71 5.21 8.41 -14.85
C ILE A 71 4.84 9.42 -15.95
N PRO A 72 3.56 9.58 -16.34
CA PRO A 72 3.16 10.59 -17.32
C PRO A 72 3.62 12.01 -16.99
N LEU A 73 3.42 12.43 -15.74
CA LEU A 73 3.77 13.79 -15.28
C LEU A 73 5.27 14.04 -15.34
N LEU A 74 6.08 13.02 -15.03
CA LEU A 74 7.55 13.11 -15.13
C LEU A 74 8.02 13.14 -16.58
N LEU A 75 7.36 12.42 -17.48
CA LEU A 75 7.63 12.49 -18.92
C LEU A 75 7.29 13.89 -19.47
N GLU A 76 6.14 14.44 -19.10
CA GLU A 76 5.74 15.82 -19.45
C GLU A 76 6.71 16.86 -18.90
N ALA A 77 7.25 16.63 -17.71
CA ALA A 77 8.31 17.46 -17.11
C ALA A 77 9.69 17.29 -17.77
N GLY A 78 9.82 16.40 -18.77
CA GLY A 78 11.03 16.22 -19.58
C GLY A 78 12.02 15.17 -19.05
N PHE A 79 11.64 14.36 -18.07
CA PHE A 79 12.47 13.24 -17.61
C PHE A 79 12.42 12.07 -18.60
N THR A 80 13.54 11.35 -18.74
CA THR A 80 13.61 10.15 -19.59
C THR A 80 13.09 8.92 -18.84
N VAL A 81 12.60 7.92 -19.58
CA VAL A 81 12.10 6.66 -18.99
C VAL A 81 13.18 5.94 -18.16
N GLU A 82 14.45 6.03 -18.55
CA GLU A 82 15.59 5.49 -17.82
C GLU A 82 15.77 6.19 -16.46
N VAL A 83 15.69 7.53 -16.42
CA VAL A 83 15.80 8.29 -15.18
C VAL A 83 14.59 8.03 -14.28
N ILE A 84 13.39 7.94 -14.85
CA ILE A 84 12.17 7.65 -14.10
C ILE A 84 12.26 6.27 -13.44
N ALA A 85 12.68 5.24 -14.19
CA ALA A 85 12.85 3.88 -13.67
C ALA A 85 13.84 3.84 -12.51
N ASP A 86 15.03 4.45 -12.67
CA ASP A 86 16.05 4.52 -11.62
C ASP A 86 15.53 5.24 -10.36
N ARG A 87 14.98 6.45 -10.52
CA ARG A 87 14.57 7.29 -9.38
C ARG A 87 13.36 6.76 -8.64
N LEU A 88 12.41 6.14 -9.35
CA LEU A 88 11.26 5.52 -8.71
C LEU A 88 11.55 4.09 -8.24
N GLY A 89 12.71 3.52 -8.58
CA GLY A 89 13.06 2.12 -8.29
C GLY A 89 12.05 1.17 -8.92
N LEU A 90 11.68 1.43 -10.17
CA LEU A 90 10.75 0.65 -10.97
C LEU A 90 11.51 -0.12 -12.05
N ASP A 91 10.91 -1.19 -12.53
CA ASP A 91 11.41 -1.90 -13.70
C ASP A 91 11.31 -1.02 -14.97
N LEU A 92 12.37 -1.03 -15.79
CA LEU A 92 12.43 -0.18 -16.99
C LEU A 92 11.39 -0.57 -18.05
N GLU A 93 11.11 -1.87 -18.20
CA GLU A 93 10.09 -2.34 -19.16
C GLU A 93 8.71 -1.91 -18.71
N LEU A 94 8.43 -1.97 -17.40
CA LEU A 94 7.19 -1.46 -16.83
C LEU A 94 7.01 0.04 -17.08
N VAL A 95 8.04 0.86 -16.88
CA VAL A 95 7.97 2.30 -17.13
C VAL A 95 7.71 2.59 -18.62
N ARG A 96 8.36 1.85 -19.52
CA ARG A 96 8.13 1.96 -20.97
C ARG A 96 6.71 1.57 -21.37
N GLN A 97 6.15 0.53 -20.76
CA GLN A 97 4.78 0.11 -21.02
C GLN A 97 3.76 1.20 -20.61
N VAL A 98 3.93 1.79 -19.42
CA VAL A 98 3.06 2.88 -18.94
C VAL A 98 3.18 4.11 -19.84
N ALA A 99 4.41 4.49 -20.22
CA ALA A 99 4.68 5.58 -21.15
C ALA A 99 4.05 5.35 -22.54
N GLY A 100 4.14 4.12 -23.07
CA GLY A 100 3.60 3.74 -24.37
C GLY A 100 2.07 3.57 -24.40
N GLY A 101 1.45 3.35 -23.23
CA GLY A 101 -0.01 3.22 -23.08
C GLY A 101 -0.78 4.53 -23.34
N GLN A 102 -0.12 5.68 -23.30
CA GLN A 102 -0.72 7.00 -23.55
C GLN A 102 -0.86 7.35 -25.05
N ALA A 103 -0.37 6.51 -25.97
CA ALA A 103 -0.49 6.75 -27.42
C ALA A 103 -1.84 6.29 -28.03
N LYS A 104 -2.81 5.86 -27.21
CA LYS A 104 -4.17 5.51 -27.65
C LYS A 104 -5.21 6.26 -26.84
N THR A 105 -5.48 7.50 -27.21
CA THR A 105 -6.79 8.14 -26.98
C THR A 105 -7.03 9.17 -28.06
#